data_AF-A0A260YTU2-F1
#
_entry.id   AF-A0A260YTU2-F1
#
_cell.length_a   1.000
_cell.length_b   1.000
_cell.length_c   1.000
_cell.angle_alpha   90.00
_cell.angle_beta   90.00
_cell.angle_gamma   90.00
#
_symmetry.space_group_name_H-M   'P 1'
#
loop_
_entity.id
_entity.type
_entity.pdbx_description
1 polymer ?
#
loop_
_entity_poly.entity_id
_entity_poly.type
_entity_poly.pdbx_seq_one_letter_code
_entity_poly.pdbx_strand_id
1 'polypeptide(L)'
;MMGAARAGFYKKRQSNPTLTSIQKKKRNSSTSVTSSPARTSANRLAVPNPPLRKRSGSAPAIKLITLASIWNLKHEHIRALKTTWARLCEPPRANCKGIVSLVERVWEKLDTKDKDVRNIFYNAAFVDSMHERRSGSIATLRDHTHFFVSLVSQVVSSLEQEPAKILEHLDHIGQSHAYLKRYGFKSSHWEKVGEYFVDHVVIQV
;
A
#
# COMPACT_ATOMS: atom_id res chain seq x y z
N MET A 1 13.17 -54.97 9.98
CA MET A 1 14.49 -55.35 10.54
C MET A 1 15.52 -54.35 10.08
N MET A 2 16.27 -53.76 11.05
CA MET A 2 17.55 -53.01 10.97
C MET A 2 17.59 -51.75 10.06
N GLY A 3 18.15 -50.60 10.45
CA GLY A 3 18.94 -50.12 11.60
C GLY A 3 19.66 -48.84 11.12
N ALA A 4 19.42 -47.66 11.71
CA ALA A 4 20.16 -47.03 12.81
C ALA A 4 21.21 -45.96 12.37
N ALA A 5 20.84 -44.70 12.62
CA ALA A 5 21.59 -43.52 13.12
C ALA A 5 23.12 -43.34 12.90
N ARG A 6 23.55 -42.10 12.58
CA ARG A 6 24.22 -41.20 13.56
C ARG A 6 24.46 -39.77 13.05
N ALA A 7 24.64 -38.90 14.04
CA ALA A 7 24.62 -37.45 14.03
C ALA A 7 25.99 -36.77 13.78
N GLY A 8 25.96 -35.47 13.49
CA GLY A 8 27.13 -34.58 13.55
C GLY A 8 26.77 -33.09 13.66
N PHE A 9 27.07 -32.52 14.83
CA PHE A 9 27.27 -31.11 15.25
C PHE A 9 27.82 -30.18 14.14
N TYR A 10 27.64 -28.84 14.12
CA TYR A 10 28.12 -27.75 15.01
C TYR A 10 27.23 -26.49 14.80
N LYS A 11 26.60 -25.89 15.82
CA LYS A 11 27.02 -24.86 16.80
C LYS A 11 27.17 -23.39 16.30
N LYS A 12 26.18 -22.61 16.75
CA LYS A 12 26.00 -21.14 16.87
C LYS A 12 27.15 -20.40 17.57
N ARG A 13 27.45 -19.15 17.18
CA ARG A 13 27.99 -18.13 18.12
C ARG A 13 27.70 -16.68 17.69
N GLN A 14 27.05 -15.93 18.60
CA GLN A 14 27.01 -14.46 18.67
C GLN A 14 28.30 -13.93 19.33
N SER A 15 28.75 -12.72 18.98
CA SER A 15 29.35 -11.79 19.95
C SER A 15 29.47 -10.36 19.39
N ASN A 16 29.18 -9.42 20.28
CA ASN A 16 29.06 -7.96 20.14
C ASN A 16 30.43 -7.21 20.11
N PRO A 17 30.44 -5.86 19.97
CA PRO A 17 31.57 -5.07 19.45
C PRO A 17 32.46 -4.42 20.53
N THR A 18 33.69 -4.04 20.16
CA THR A 18 34.50 -3.05 20.92
C THR A 18 35.45 -2.21 20.04
N LEU A 19 35.52 -0.93 20.43
CA LEU A 19 36.29 0.26 20.01
C LEU A 19 37.74 0.14 19.50
N THR A 20 38.12 1.07 18.61
CA THR A 20 39.38 1.88 18.61
C THR A 20 39.12 3.21 17.86
N SER A 21 39.17 4.38 18.51
CA SER A 21 40.31 5.32 18.65
C SER A 21 40.68 6.13 17.39
N ILE A 22 40.25 7.40 17.29
CA ILE A 22 41.00 8.51 16.65
C ILE A 22 40.87 9.79 17.51
N GLN A 23 41.99 10.49 17.64
CA GLN A 23 42.33 11.53 18.61
C GLN A 23 41.90 12.98 18.25
N LYS A 24 41.72 13.78 19.32
CA LYS A 24 42.12 15.19 19.57
C LYS A 24 41.53 16.33 18.72
N LYS A 25 40.76 17.20 19.40
CA LYS A 25 41.21 18.60 19.63
C LYS A 25 40.61 19.18 20.92
N LYS A 26 41.37 20.10 21.49
CA LYS A 26 41.48 20.56 22.87
C LYS A 26 40.84 21.95 23.01
N ARG A 27 40.12 22.24 24.11
CA ARG A 27 40.31 23.42 25.01
C ARG A 27 39.11 23.62 25.95
N ASN A 28 39.39 23.49 27.26
CA ASN A 28 39.11 24.36 28.42
C ASN A 28 37.78 25.17 28.43
N SER A 29 37.05 25.37 29.53
CA SER A 29 37.30 25.13 30.97
C SER A 29 36.05 25.51 31.79
N SER A 30 35.83 24.77 32.89
CA SER A 30 35.26 25.16 34.20
C SER A 30 33.91 25.89 34.31
N THR A 31 32.95 25.15 34.86
CA THR A 31 31.89 25.60 35.78
C THR A 31 32.45 26.06 37.14
N SER A 32 31.93 27.15 37.71
CA SER A 32 31.67 27.28 39.15
C SER A 32 30.82 28.51 39.52
N VAL A 33 29.62 28.24 40.04
CA VAL A 33 28.94 28.83 41.20
C VAL A 33 29.31 30.22 41.78
N THR A 34 28.25 31.05 41.90
CA THR A 34 27.82 31.96 42.98
C THR A 34 28.78 32.98 43.62
N SER A 35 28.41 34.26 43.51
CA SER A 35 28.42 35.24 44.62
C SER A 35 27.55 36.47 44.31
N SER A 36 26.64 36.81 45.23
CA SER A 36 26.06 38.16 45.42
C SER A 36 26.82 38.84 46.58
N PRO A 37 26.59 40.11 47.01
CA PRO A 37 25.69 41.17 46.53
C PRO A 37 26.35 42.58 46.45
N ALA A 38 25.69 43.58 45.86
CA ALA A 38 25.80 44.98 46.29
C ALA A 38 24.59 45.81 45.81
N ARG A 39 23.94 46.49 46.78
CA ARG A 39 22.82 47.41 46.60
C ARG A 39 23.28 48.74 45.99
N THR A 40 22.47 49.35 45.11
CA THR A 40 22.05 50.76 45.25
C THR A 40 20.90 51.13 44.29
N SER A 41 19.76 51.46 44.89
CA SER A 41 18.76 52.47 44.53
C SER A 41 18.83 53.14 43.13
N ALA A 42 17.78 52.94 42.32
CA ALA A 42 17.01 54.05 41.73
C ALA A 42 15.68 53.54 41.13
N ASN A 43 14.58 54.15 41.55
CA ASN A 43 13.24 54.04 40.97
C ASN A 43 13.25 54.26 39.45
N ARG A 44 12.76 53.31 38.65
CA ARG A 44 11.90 53.54 37.46
C ARG A 44 11.07 52.29 37.16
N LEU A 45 9.75 52.43 37.17
CA LEU A 45 8.80 51.48 36.60
C LEU A 45 9.10 51.36 35.09
N ALA A 46 9.82 50.31 34.70
CA ALA A 46 10.01 49.95 33.30
C ALA A 46 9.22 48.67 33.02
N VAL A 47 8.17 48.80 32.21
CA VAL A 47 7.39 47.68 31.69
C VAL A 47 8.29 46.92 30.70
N PRO A 48 8.48 45.59 30.83
CA PRO A 48 9.17 44.81 29.81
C PRO A 48 8.31 44.77 28.53
N ASN A 49 8.80 45.35 27.43
CA ASN A 49 8.21 45.11 26.11
C ASN A 49 8.23 43.60 25.83
N PRO A 50 7.10 42.96 25.50
CA PRO A 50 7.13 41.56 25.09
C PRO A 50 7.94 41.45 23.78
N PRO A 51 8.78 40.41 23.62
CA PRO A 51 9.52 40.23 22.38
C PRO A 51 8.52 40.10 21.23
N LEU A 52 8.73 40.89 20.18
CA LEU A 52 8.02 40.78 18.90
C LEU A 52 8.00 39.32 18.49
N ARG A 53 6.82 38.70 18.66
CA ARG A 53 6.54 37.35 18.21
C ARG A 53 6.69 37.37 16.69
N LYS A 54 7.84 36.91 16.18
CA LYS A 54 8.03 36.63 14.75
C LYS A 54 6.85 35.77 14.32
N ARG A 55 5.93 36.33 13.52
CA ARG A 55 4.84 35.59 12.89
C ARG A 55 5.50 34.41 12.20
N SER A 56 5.25 33.20 12.70
CA SER A 56 5.64 31.97 12.00
C SER A 56 5.23 32.14 10.55
N GLY A 57 6.22 32.07 9.66
CA GLY A 57 5.96 31.99 8.24
C GLY A 57 4.94 30.87 8.04
N SER A 58 3.86 31.19 7.34
CA SER A 58 3.00 30.17 6.77
C SER A 58 3.92 29.28 5.95
N ALA A 59 4.22 28.09 6.46
CA ALA A 59 4.76 27.04 5.62
C ALA A 59 3.81 26.94 4.42
N PRO A 60 4.32 26.90 3.18
CA PRO A 60 3.44 26.63 2.05
C PRO A 60 2.75 25.31 2.38
N ALA A 61 1.42 25.31 2.38
CA ALA A 61 0.67 24.07 2.39
C ALA A 61 1.07 23.35 1.10
N ILE A 62 2.08 22.48 1.18
CA ILE A 62 2.38 21.52 0.14
C ILE A 62 1.08 20.74 0.04
N LYS A 63 0.28 21.06 -0.98
CA LYS A 63 -0.92 20.29 -1.30
C LYS A 63 -0.39 18.92 -1.66
N LEU A 64 -0.40 18.01 -0.71
CA LEU A 64 -0.12 16.61 -0.96
C LEU A 64 -1.20 16.16 -1.95
N ILE A 65 -0.80 16.00 -3.21
CA ILE A 65 -1.66 15.44 -4.24
C ILE A 65 -1.80 13.97 -3.88
N THR A 66 -2.95 13.59 -3.33
CA THR A 66 -3.28 12.21 -3.02
C THR A 66 -3.99 11.56 -4.22
N LEU A 67 -4.00 10.23 -4.27
CA LEU A 67 -4.76 9.49 -5.28
C LEU A 67 -6.24 9.89 -5.29
N ALA A 68 -6.85 10.06 -4.11
CA ALA A 68 -8.23 10.52 -3.99
C ALA A 68 -8.44 11.92 -4.56
N SER A 69 -7.45 12.82 -4.45
CA SER A 69 -7.52 14.14 -5.08
C SER A 69 -7.49 14.06 -6.60
N ILE A 70 -6.73 13.13 -7.18
CA ILE A 70 -6.68 12.91 -8.64
C ILE A 70 -8.02 12.37 -9.15
N TRP A 71 -8.63 11.44 -8.40
CA TRP A 71 -9.93 10.85 -8.76
C TRP A 71 -11.14 11.68 -8.28
N ASN A 72 -10.92 12.89 -7.77
CA ASN A 72 -11.96 13.78 -7.29
C ASN A 72 -12.90 13.14 -6.24
N LEU A 73 -12.33 12.32 -5.35
CA LEU A 73 -13.07 11.63 -4.29
C LEU A 73 -13.13 12.50 -3.03
N LYS A 74 -14.35 12.63 -2.48
CA LYS A 74 -14.57 13.31 -1.19
C LYS A 74 -14.11 12.42 -0.04
N HIS A 75 -13.71 13.04 1.08
CA HIS A 75 -13.27 12.31 2.28
C HIS A 75 -14.31 11.29 2.78
N GLU A 76 -15.60 11.62 2.71
CA GLU A 76 -16.67 10.68 3.08
C GLU A 76 -16.71 9.44 2.17
N HIS A 77 -16.43 9.58 0.87
CA HIS A 77 -16.36 8.44 -0.04
C HIS A 77 -15.15 7.55 0.28
N ILE A 78 -14.00 8.15 0.61
CA ILE A 78 -12.79 7.42 1.01
C ILE A 78 -13.07 6.61 2.28
N ARG A 79 -13.69 7.24 3.29
CA ARG A 79 -14.04 6.58 4.55
C ARG A 79 -14.99 5.42 4.30
N ALA A 80 -16.07 5.64 3.55
CA ALA A 80 -17.03 4.61 3.20
C ALA A 80 -16.36 3.43 2.47
N LEU A 81 -15.52 3.71 1.45
CA LEU A 81 -14.79 2.69 0.70
C LEU A 81 -13.87 1.86 1.62
N LYS A 82 -13.08 2.52 2.48
CA LYS A 82 -12.19 1.83 3.42
C LYS A 82 -12.97 0.96 4.41
N THR A 83 -14.06 1.47 4.97
CA THR A 83 -14.89 0.72 5.93
C THR A 83 -15.59 -0.47 5.26
N THR A 84 -16.20 -0.25 4.09
CA THR A 84 -16.86 -1.32 3.34
C THR A 84 -15.86 -2.39 2.92
N TRP A 85 -14.70 -1.99 2.39
CA TRP A 85 -13.66 -2.93 1.98
C TRP A 85 -13.15 -3.79 3.14
N ALA A 86 -12.88 -3.16 4.29
CA ALA A 86 -12.45 -3.87 5.49
C ALA A 86 -13.48 -4.94 5.93
N ARG A 87 -14.77 -4.59 5.93
CA ARG A 87 -15.85 -5.54 6.26
C ARG A 87 -15.97 -6.71 5.29
N LEU A 88 -15.73 -6.48 4.00
CA LEU A 88 -15.77 -7.55 2.98
C LEU A 88 -14.56 -8.49 3.09
N CYS A 89 -13.42 -7.99 3.57
CA CYS A 89 -12.21 -8.77 3.82
C CYS A 89 -12.22 -9.52 5.16
N GLU A 90 -13.10 -9.15 6.10
CA GLU A 90 -13.27 -9.89 7.36
C GLU A 90 -13.77 -11.32 7.10
N PRO A 91 -13.44 -12.28 7.97
CA PRO A 91 -13.97 -13.64 7.89
C PRO A 91 -15.50 -13.62 7.78
N PRO A 92 -16.10 -14.51 6.96
CA PRO A 92 -17.54 -14.51 6.71
C PRO A 92 -18.35 -14.48 8.01
N ARG A 93 -19.00 -13.35 8.29
CA ARG A 93 -20.11 -13.31 9.26
C ARG A 93 -21.30 -14.01 8.62
N ALA A 94 -22.25 -14.50 9.41
CA ALA A 94 -23.33 -15.39 8.95
C ALA A 94 -24.09 -14.97 7.66
N ASN A 95 -24.09 -13.68 7.30
CA ASN A 95 -24.73 -13.14 6.10
C ASN A 95 -23.75 -12.60 5.03
N CYS A 96 -22.46 -12.42 5.33
CA CYS A 96 -21.49 -11.84 4.40
C CYS A 96 -20.66 -12.95 3.75
N LYS A 97 -20.89 -13.18 2.46
CA LYS A 97 -20.06 -14.08 1.65
C LYS A 97 -18.78 -13.32 1.32
N GLY A 98 -17.68 -13.54 2.06
CA GLY A 98 -16.46 -12.73 2.01
C GLY A 98 -15.92 -12.45 0.60
N ILE A 99 -15.06 -11.43 0.46
CA ILE A 99 -14.70 -10.81 -0.82
C ILE A 99 -14.26 -11.77 -1.93
N VAL A 100 -13.50 -12.82 -1.60
CA VAL A 100 -13.05 -13.83 -2.56
C VAL A 100 -14.23 -14.50 -3.24
N SER A 101 -15.25 -14.89 -2.48
CA SER A 101 -16.47 -15.55 -2.99
C SER A 101 -17.37 -14.60 -3.81
N LEU A 102 -17.25 -13.28 -3.63
CA LEU A 102 -17.93 -12.29 -4.45
C LEU A 102 -17.25 -12.18 -5.80
N VAL A 103 -15.92 -12.09 -5.79
CA VAL A 103 -15.12 -11.98 -7.01
C VAL A 103 -15.19 -13.28 -7.83
N GLU A 104 -15.24 -14.45 -7.20
CA GLU A 104 -15.52 -15.72 -7.90
C GLU A 104 -16.86 -15.68 -8.64
N ARG A 105 -17.93 -15.17 -8.00
CA ARG A 105 -19.23 -14.99 -8.65
C ARG A 105 -19.21 -13.97 -9.80
N VAL A 106 -18.40 -12.92 -9.69
CA VAL A 106 -18.17 -11.97 -10.79
C VAL A 106 -17.59 -12.70 -12.00
N TRP A 107 -16.57 -13.53 -11.78
CA TRP A 107 -15.95 -14.31 -12.86
C TRP A 107 -16.89 -15.36 -13.44
N GLU A 108 -17.69 -16.04 -12.63
CA GLU A 108 -18.73 -16.97 -13.11
C GLU A 108 -19.77 -16.25 -14.00
N LYS A 109 -20.23 -15.07 -13.57
CA LYS A 109 -21.19 -14.25 -14.34
C LYS A 109 -20.56 -13.78 -15.64
N LEU A 110 -19.31 -13.32 -15.60
CA LEU A 110 -18.56 -12.86 -16.76
C LEU A 110 -18.33 -14.00 -17.76
N ASP A 111 -17.90 -15.17 -17.27
CA ASP A 111 -17.70 -16.35 -18.10
C ASP A 111 -19.01 -16.77 -18.78
N THR A 112 -20.13 -16.77 -18.05
CA THR A 112 -21.44 -17.20 -18.58
C THR A 112 -22.04 -16.21 -19.58
N LYS A 113 -21.90 -14.90 -19.31
CA LYS A 113 -22.57 -13.84 -20.08
C LYS A 113 -21.71 -13.29 -21.22
N ASP A 114 -20.39 -13.37 -21.11
CA ASP A 114 -19.46 -12.77 -22.05
C ASP A 114 -18.47 -13.80 -22.61
N LYS A 115 -18.89 -14.46 -23.70
CA LYS A 115 -18.10 -15.49 -24.37
C LYS A 115 -16.76 -14.95 -24.90
N ASP A 116 -16.67 -13.64 -25.16
CA ASP A 116 -15.43 -13.02 -25.65
C ASP A 116 -14.35 -13.02 -24.56
N VAL A 117 -14.71 -12.71 -23.30
CA VAL A 117 -13.76 -12.75 -22.18
C VAL A 117 -13.25 -14.15 -21.95
N ARG A 118 -14.15 -15.14 -21.96
CA ARG A 118 -13.79 -16.55 -21.87
C ARG A 118 -12.78 -16.94 -22.95
N ASN A 119 -13.05 -16.57 -24.20
CA ASN A 119 -12.16 -16.86 -25.32
C ASN A 119 -10.78 -16.19 -25.16
N ILE A 120 -10.72 -14.98 -24.62
CA ILE A 120 -9.45 -14.28 -24.34
C ILE A 120 -8.62 -15.06 -23.31
N PHE A 121 -9.23 -15.50 -22.20
CA PHE A 121 -8.54 -16.32 -21.19
C PHE A 121 -8.03 -17.64 -21.77
N TYR A 122 -8.85 -18.35 -22.56
CA TYR A 122 -8.42 -19.60 -23.19
C TYR A 122 -7.33 -19.40 -24.23
N ASN A 123 -7.46 -18.41 -25.11
CA ASN A 123 -6.47 -18.13 -26.15
C ASN A 123 -5.16 -17.64 -25.54
N ALA A 124 -5.21 -16.82 -24.50
CA ALA A 124 -4.02 -16.38 -23.77
C ALA A 124 -3.33 -17.58 -23.10
N ALA A 125 -4.07 -18.38 -22.33
CA ALA A 125 -3.53 -19.57 -21.67
C ALA A 125 -2.96 -20.59 -22.68
N PHE A 126 -3.63 -20.77 -23.83
CA PHE A 126 -3.16 -21.65 -24.90
C PHE A 126 -1.85 -21.14 -25.51
N VAL A 127 -1.79 -19.87 -25.92
CA VAL A 127 -0.57 -19.30 -26.51
C VAL A 127 0.57 -19.25 -25.51
N ASP A 128 0.28 -18.92 -24.25
CA ASP A 128 1.26 -18.96 -23.17
C ASP A 128 1.79 -20.39 -23.02
N SER A 129 0.93 -21.41 -22.96
CA SER A 129 1.36 -22.82 -22.90
C SER A 129 2.23 -23.27 -24.09
N MET A 130 2.02 -22.68 -25.27
CA MET A 130 2.81 -22.97 -26.47
C MET A 130 4.16 -22.23 -26.47
N HIS A 131 4.23 -21.06 -25.83
CA HIS A 131 5.46 -20.32 -25.61
C HIS A 131 6.28 -20.92 -24.44
N GLU A 132 5.58 -21.55 -23.49
CA GLU A 132 6.08 -22.16 -22.25
C GLU A 132 6.82 -23.50 -22.45
N ARG A 133 7.75 -23.56 -23.43
CA ARG A 133 8.93 -24.44 -23.25
C ARG A 133 9.98 -23.79 -22.33
N ARG A 134 9.69 -22.62 -21.74
CA ARG A 134 10.59 -21.85 -20.87
C ARG A 134 9.85 -21.05 -19.77
N SER A 135 9.36 -21.77 -18.74
CA SER A 135 9.17 -21.28 -17.37
C SER A 135 8.19 -20.11 -17.11
N GLY A 136 6.93 -20.45 -16.87
CA GLY A 136 5.87 -19.51 -16.50
C GLY A 136 4.60 -20.27 -16.14
N SER A 137 4.01 -19.95 -15.00
CA SER A 137 2.75 -20.54 -14.57
C SER A 137 1.62 -19.87 -15.33
N ILE A 138 0.77 -20.66 -16.01
CA ILE A 138 -0.49 -20.16 -16.58
C ILE A 138 -1.33 -19.62 -15.42
N ALA A 139 -1.64 -18.32 -15.43
CA ALA A 139 -2.47 -17.72 -14.40
C ALA A 139 -3.95 -18.10 -14.63
N THR A 140 -4.50 -18.92 -13.75
CA THR A 140 -5.89 -19.38 -13.86
C THR A 140 -6.86 -18.26 -13.46
N LEU A 141 -8.15 -18.44 -13.77
CA LEU A 141 -9.22 -17.54 -13.32
C LEU A 141 -9.26 -17.42 -11.79
N ARG A 142 -8.95 -18.52 -11.10
CA ARG A 142 -8.88 -18.55 -9.63
C ARG A 142 -7.70 -17.73 -9.09
N ASP A 143 -6.56 -17.76 -9.76
CA ASP A 143 -5.41 -16.92 -9.39
C ASP A 143 -5.76 -15.44 -9.61
N HIS A 144 -6.48 -15.12 -10.69
CA HIS A 144 -6.96 -13.78 -10.98
C HIS A 144 -7.94 -13.24 -9.92
N THR A 145 -8.73 -14.10 -9.25
CA THR A 145 -9.52 -13.70 -8.07
C THR A 145 -8.64 -13.08 -7.00
N HIS A 146 -7.54 -13.75 -6.63
CA HIS A 146 -6.64 -13.27 -5.59
C HIS A 146 -5.87 -12.03 -6.03
N PHE A 147 -5.42 -11.97 -7.28
CA PHE A 147 -4.78 -10.79 -7.84
C PHE A 147 -5.72 -9.57 -7.86
N PHE A 148 -6.97 -9.76 -8.26
CA PHE A 148 -7.97 -8.69 -8.29
C PHE A 148 -8.29 -8.17 -6.89
N VAL A 149 -8.51 -9.05 -5.91
CA VAL A 149 -8.74 -8.65 -4.50
C VAL A 149 -7.52 -7.91 -3.93
N SER A 150 -6.31 -8.40 -4.23
CA SER A 150 -5.07 -7.73 -3.82
C SER A 150 -4.95 -6.34 -4.45
N LEU A 151 -5.24 -6.21 -5.74
CA LEU A 151 -5.21 -4.93 -6.46
C LEU A 151 -6.18 -3.91 -5.85
N VAL A 152 -7.44 -4.29 -5.64
CA VAL A 152 -8.43 -3.39 -5.04
C VAL A 152 -8.01 -3.00 -3.62
N SER A 153 -7.45 -3.94 -2.85
CA SER A 153 -6.92 -3.65 -1.51
C SER A 153 -5.80 -2.63 -1.53
N GLN A 154 -4.86 -2.75 -2.47
CA GLN A 154 -3.77 -1.79 -2.66
C GLN A 154 -4.33 -0.42 -3.03
N VAL A 155 -5.22 -0.34 -4.03
CA VAL A 155 -5.88 0.91 -4.44
C VAL A 155 -6.58 1.60 -3.26
N VAL A 156 -7.41 0.87 -2.51
CA VAL A 156 -8.15 1.42 -1.35
C VAL A 156 -7.18 1.91 -0.27
N SER A 157 -6.08 1.19 -0.03
CA SER A 157 -5.06 1.59 0.95
C SER A 157 -4.29 2.85 0.53
N SER A 158 -4.11 3.05 -0.79
CA SER A 158 -3.35 4.15 -1.39
C SER A 158 -4.17 5.42 -1.64
N LEU A 159 -5.49 5.42 -1.42
CA LEU A 159 -6.36 6.59 -1.68
C LEU A 159 -5.88 7.89 -1.02
N GLU A 160 -5.30 7.82 0.18
CA GLU A 160 -4.81 8.99 0.92
C GLU A 160 -3.28 9.16 0.83
N GLN A 161 -2.61 8.35 0.00
CA GLN A 161 -1.17 8.35 -0.17
C GLN A 161 -0.76 9.06 -1.47
N GLU A 162 0.55 9.28 -1.63
CA GLU A 162 1.12 9.76 -2.88
C GLU A 162 0.83 8.76 -4.02
N PRO A 163 0.28 9.22 -5.16
CA PRO A 163 -0.28 8.35 -6.19
C PRO A 163 0.76 7.70 -7.11
N ALA A 164 2.01 8.18 -7.14
CA ALA A 164 3.00 7.77 -8.13
C ALA A 164 3.17 6.24 -8.22
N LYS A 165 3.35 5.58 -7.06
CA LYS A 165 3.59 4.13 -7.00
C LYS A 165 2.39 3.30 -7.46
N ILE A 166 1.18 3.69 -7.05
CA ILE A 166 -0.04 2.94 -7.39
C ILE A 166 -0.42 3.17 -8.85
N LEU A 167 -0.21 4.38 -9.39
CA LEU A 167 -0.42 4.66 -10.82
C LEU A 167 0.56 3.88 -11.69
N GLU A 168 1.85 3.84 -11.33
CA GLU A 168 2.84 3.03 -12.03
C GLU A 168 2.47 1.53 -12.02
N HIS A 169 1.99 1.02 -10.88
CA HIS A 169 1.52 -0.35 -10.77
C HIS A 169 0.30 -0.62 -11.67
N LEU A 170 -0.68 0.28 -11.69
CA LEU A 170 -1.85 0.20 -12.57
C LEU A 170 -1.47 0.26 -14.05
N ASP A 171 -0.51 1.10 -14.40
CA ASP A 171 0.01 1.20 -15.77
C ASP A 171 0.68 -0.11 -16.20
N HIS A 172 1.45 -0.76 -15.32
CA HIS A 172 2.05 -2.06 -15.62
C HIS A 172 0.99 -3.15 -15.86
N ILE A 173 -0.09 -3.16 -15.07
CA ILE A 173 -1.22 -4.06 -15.26
C ILE A 173 -1.92 -3.75 -16.59
N GLY A 174 -2.13 -2.47 -16.90
CA GLY A 174 -2.72 -2.01 -18.16
C GLY A 174 -1.89 -2.42 -19.37
N GLN A 175 -0.56 -2.29 -19.30
CA GLN A 175 0.37 -2.71 -20.35
C GLN A 175 0.34 -4.23 -20.55
N SER A 176 0.28 -5.00 -19.46
CA SER A 176 0.06 -6.44 -19.52
C SER A 176 -1.26 -6.73 -20.23
N HIS A 177 -2.39 -6.12 -19.85
CA HIS A 177 -3.65 -6.40 -20.56
C HIS A 177 -3.70 -5.84 -21.99
N ALA A 178 -2.82 -4.90 -22.36
CA ALA A 178 -2.75 -4.37 -23.72
C ALA A 178 -2.25 -5.44 -24.72
N TYR A 179 -1.41 -6.39 -24.31
CA TYR A 179 -1.01 -7.48 -25.22
C TYR A 179 -2.21 -8.36 -25.61
N LEU A 180 -3.23 -8.44 -24.75
CA LEU A 180 -4.44 -9.23 -25.00
C LEU A 180 -5.34 -8.63 -26.08
N LYS A 181 -5.09 -7.38 -26.52
CA LYS A 181 -5.85 -6.76 -27.61
C LYS A 181 -5.81 -7.60 -28.90
N ARG A 182 -4.70 -8.32 -29.14
CA ARG A 182 -4.58 -9.26 -30.27
C ARG A 182 -5.53 -10.45 -30.21
N TYR A 183 -6.06 -10.76 -29.03
CA TYR A 183 -7.05 -11.81 -28.78
C TYR A 183 -8.47 -11.26 -28.65
N GLY A 184 -8.68 -9.97 -28.95
CA GLY A 184 -9.99 -9.32 -28.88
C GLY A 184 -10.27 -8.58 -27.58
N PHE A 185 -9.28 -8.42 -26.68
CA PHE A 185 -9.45 -7.61 -25.48
C PHE A 185 -9.71 -6.13 -25.83
N LYS A 186 -10.68 -5.53 -25.14
CA LYS A 186 -11.20 -4.17 -25.35
C LYS A 186 -11.41 -3.50 -24.00
N SER A 187 -11.35 -2.16 -23.95
CA SER A 187 -11.62 -1.38 -22.74
C SER A 187 -13.00 -1.67 -22.13
N SER A 188 -14.01 -1.95 -22.97
CA SER A 188 -15.36 -2.31 -22.53
C SER A 188 -15.40 -3.57 -21.65
N HIS A 189 -14.41 -4.45 -21.72
CA HIS A 189 -14.34 -5.61 -20.82
C HIS A 189 -13.98 -5.19 -19.39
N TRP A 190 -13.12 -4.17 -19.21
CA TRP A 190 -12.85 -3.61 -17.88
C TRP A 190 -14.12 -3.00 -17.27
N GLU A 191 -14.90 -2.29 -18.08
CA GLU A 191 -16.17 -1.69 -17.64
C GLU A 191 -17.15 -2.77 -17.16
N LYS A 192 -17.32 -3.86 -17.90
CA LYS A 192 -18.17 -5.00 -17.50
C LYS A 192 -17.72 -5.67 -16.21
N VAL A 193 -16.41 -5.84 -16.01
CA VAL A 193 -15.86 -6.38 -14.75
C VAL A 193 -16.23 -5.46 -13.58
N GLY A 194 -16.07 -4.15 -13.77
CA GLY A 194 -16.46 -3.15 -12.77
C GLY A 194 -17.95 -3.18 -12.45
N GLU A 195 -18.81 -3.24 -13.48
CA GLU A 195 -20.27 -3.32 -13.35
C GLU A 195 -20.69 -4.53 -12.51
N TYR A 196 -20.23 -5.73 -12.88
CA TYR A 196 -20.57 -6.96 -12.15
C TYR A 196 -20.01 -6.98 -10.73
N PHE A 197 -18.82 -6.39 -10.53
CA PHE A 197 -18.24 -6.27 -9.21
C PHE A 197 -19.08 -5.37 -8.29
N VAL A 198 -19.47 -4.19 -8.77
CA VAL A 198 -20.32 -3.27 -8.02
C VAL A 198 -21.68 -3.90 -7.73
N ASP A 199 -22.32 -4.57 -8.70
CA ASP A 199 -23.56 -5.31 -8.49
C ASP A 199 -23.46 -6.28 -7.30
N HIS A 200 -22.40 -7.08 -7.26
CA HIS A 200 -22.23 -8.09 -6.22
C HIS A 200 -21.85 -7.48 -4.87
N VAL A 201 -21.04 -6.41 -4.86
CA VAL A 201 -20.65 -5.72 -3.64
C VAL A 201 -21.83 -4.98 -3.00
N VAL A 202 -22.64 -4.26 -3.78
CA VAL A 202 -23.79 -3.50 -3.28
C VAL A 202 -24.83 -4.39 -2.61
N ILE A 203 -25.02 -5.62 -3.11
CA ILE A 203 -25.95 -6.59 -2.49
C ILE A 203 -25.50 -7.04 -1.09
N GLN A 204 -24.22 -6.86 -0.73
CA GLN A 204 -23.66 -7.30 0.55
C GLN A 204 -23.53 -6.20 1.61
N VAL A 205 -23.82 -4.94 1.27
CA VAL A 205 -23.70 -3.76 2.14
C VAL A 205 -25.07 -3.34 2.64
#